data_AF-A0AAV7A229-F1
#
_entry.id   AF-A0AAV7A229-F1
#
_cell.length_a   1.000
_cell.length_b   1.000
_cell.length_c   1.000
_cell.angle_alpha   90.00
_cell.angle_beta   90.00
_cell.angle_gamma   90.00
#
_symmetry.space_group_name_H-M   'P 1'
#
loop_
_entity.id
_entity.type
_entity.pdbx_description
1 polymer ?
#
loop_
_entity_poly.entity_id
_entity_poly.type
_entity_poly.pdbx_seq_one_letter_code
_entity_poly.pdbx_strand_id
1 'polypeptide(L)'
;MDSVKDSETKMAKLKPKDTIMRHPQILDEALHYFKQITTKVSLKGNLTLIQHLTKMESIGLKHGIPADGVDILLRLALSGNLAESVNTRILKCLIPATELHQNCITSAVSLFCTGKSTTSTRTLFIRWLISVFDLISCKDVLSSLYNFFFCLLMDDKMCPSLCHLLYLLTRKEHVKAYRVRSLLELQSRKGLQPHILGLLSIYKVFCPELVSLTLPSRIKMYFRNSKLLFASELKIITKNNSGDPVRDYRLGLGESMKPPPRSVKRVSV
;
A
#
# COMPACT_ATOMS: atom_id res chain seq x y z
N MET A 1 -28.59 -14.68 54.61
CA MET A 1 -28.85 -13.33 55.14
C MET A 1 -27.57 -12.88 55.81
N ASP A 2 -26.81 -11.89 55.38
CA ASP A 2 -26.88 -10.99 54.24
C ASP A 2 -25.50 -10.31 54.12
N SER A 3 -25.18 -9.88 52.90
CA SER A 3 -24.44 -8.65 52.52
C SER A 3 -23.06 -8.33 53.15
N VAL A 4 -21.94 -8.27 52.39
CA VAL A 4 -21.55 -7.37 51.27
C VAL A 4 -20.74 -6.14 51.74
N LYS A 5 -19.61 -5.92 51.03
CA LYS A 5 -18.76 -4.69 50.91
C LYS A 5 -17.81 -4.37 52.07
N ASP A 6 -16.55 -3.96 51.88
CA ASP A 6 -15.88 -3.30 50.75
C ASP A 6 -14.35 -3.37 50.88
N SER A 7 -13.64 -2.89 49.84
CA SER A 7 -12.19 -2.63 49.67
C SER A 7 -11.40 -3.70 48.91
N GLU A 8 -11.66 -3.92 47.61
CA GLU A 8 -11.22 -3.08 46.47
C GLU A 8 -9.70 -2.76 46.41
N THR A 9 -9.06 -3.46 45.46
CA THR A 9 -8.30 -2.84 44.36
C THR A 9 -6.87 -2.34 44.65
N LYS A 10 -5.92 -3.29 44.64
CA LYS A 10 -4.56 -3.03 44.13
C LYS A 10 -4.45 -3.51 42.68
N MET A 11 -5.04 -2.76 41.74
CA MET A 11 -4.61 -2.85 40.34
C MET A 11 -3.25 -2.16 40.21
N ALA A 12 -2.20 -2.95 40.10
CA ALA A 12 -0.89 -2.48 39.70
C ALA A 12 -1.00 -1.83 38.31
N LYS A 13 -0.86 -0.50 38.27
CA LYS A 13 -0.70 0.28 37.03
C LYS A 13 0.57 -0.21 36.31
N LEU A 14 0.37 -0.93 35.21
CA LEU A 14 1.42 -1.29 34.27
C LEU A 14 1.97 -0.01 33.62
N LYS A 15 3.29 0.21 33.70
CA LYS A 15 3.93 1.44 33.23
C LYS A 15 3.86 1.56 31.69
N PRO A 16 3.70 2.78 31.12
CA PRO A 16 3.62 2.98 29.67
C PRO A 16 4.84 2.53 28.86
N LYS A 17 6.01 2.39 29.48
CA LYS A 17 7.26 2.00 28.78
C LYS A 17 7.32 0.51 28.42
N ASP A 18 6.72 -0.38 29.22
CA ASP A 18 6.80 -1.84 29.00
C ASP A 18 5.89 -2.31 27.86
N THR A 19 4.81 -1.57 27.58
CA THR A 19 3.90 -1.83 26.46
C THR A 19 4.55 -1.46 25.12
N ILE A 20 5.37 -0.39 25.09
CA ILE A 20 5.97 0.13 23.86
C ILE A 20 7.08 -0.79 23.32
N MET A 21 7.84 -1.48 24.19
CA MET A 21 8.88 -2.43 23.78
C MET A 21 8.35 -3.79 23.26
N ARG A 22 7.12 -4.16 23.58
CA ARG A 22 6.54 -5.45 23.14
C ARG A 22 6.04 -5.43 21.71
N HIS A 23 5.60 -4.27 21.20
CA HIS A 23 5.04 -4.17 19.85
C HIS A 23 6.01 -4.50 18.72
N PRO A 24 7.29 -4.04 18.74
CA PRO A 24 8.27 -4.38 17.70
C PRO A 24 8.55 -5.89 17.64
N GLN A 25 8.82 -6.52 18.78
CA GLN A 25 9.13 -7.95 18.86
C GLN A 25 7.99 -8.84 18.34
N ILE A 26 6.74 -8.50 18.70
CA ILE A 26 5.55 -9.22 18.24
C ILE A 26 5.39 -9.11 16.71
N LEU A 27 5.71 -7.94 16.14
CA LEU A 27 5.64 -7.72 14.71
C LEU A 27 6.75 -8.52 13.99
N ASP A 28 7.97 -8.50 14.52
CA ASP A 28 9.12 -9.21 13.95
C ASP A 28 8.89 -10.73 13.91
N GLU A 29 8.35 -11.30 14.99
CA GLU A 29 7.95 -12.72 15.03
C GLU A 29 6.93 -13.06 13.93
N ALA A 30 5.92 -12.20 13.74
CA ALA A 30 4.89 -12.40 12.71
C ALA A 30 5.49 -12.27 11.30
N LEU A 31 6.32 -11.26 11.05
CA LEU A 31 6.98 -11.06 9.76
C LEU A 31 7.93 -12.21 9.44
N HIS A 32 8.67 -12.71 10.43
CA HIS A 32 9.51 -13.89 10.29
C HIS A 32 8.68 -15.11 9.87
N TYR A 33 7.56 -15.38 10.56
CA TYR A 33 6.64 -16.46 10.17
C TYR A 33 6.15 -16.32 8.72
N PHE A 34 5.70 -15.13 8.32
CA PHE A 34 5.21 -14.89 6.96
C PHE A 34 6.30 -15.03 5.89
N LYS A 35 7.54 -14.64 6.20
CA LYS A 35 8.69 -14.77 5.29
C LYS A 35 9.02 -16.23 4.95
N GLN A 36 8.76 -17.16 5.87
CA GLN A 36 8.99 -18.59 5.64
C GLN A 36 7.93 -19.25 4.74
N ILE A 37 6.82 -18.55 4.44
CA ILE A 37 5.77 -19.08 3.58
C ILE A 37 6.18 -18.95 2.11
N THR A 38 6.70 -20.03 1.55
CA THR A 38 7.13 -20.12 0.15
C THR A 38 6.20 -20.95 -0.73
N THR A 39 5.39 -21.82 -0.14
CA THR A 39 4.45 -22.73 -0.82
C THR A 39 3.00 -22.46 -0.40
N LYS A 40 2.04 -23.13 -1.06
CA LYS A 40 0.61 -22.97 -0.75
C LYS A 40 0.31 -23.42 0.68
N VAL A 41 -0.34 -22.55 1.46
CA VAL A 41 -0.73 -22.84 2.85
C VAL A 41 -2.25 -22.94 2.96
N SER A 42 -2.73 -24.00 3.60
CA SER A 42 -4.16 -24.15 3.94
C SER A 42 -4.52 -23.30 5.15
N LEU A 43 -5.65 -22.59 5.06
CA LEU A 43 -6.23 -21.85 6.19
C LEU A 43 -6.82 -22.80 7.26
N LYS A 44 -7.36 -23.95 6.83
CA LYS A 44 -8.14 -24.82 7.71
C LYS A 44 -7.23 -25.45 8.77
N GLY A 45 -7.43 -25.07 10.03
CA GLY A 45 -6.67 -25.58 11.18
C GLY A 45 -5.35 -24.86 11.46
N ASN A 46 -4.96 -23.84 10.68
CA ASN A 46 -3.73 -23.10 10.92
C ASN A 46 -3.94 -21.95 11.93
N LEU A 47 -4.01 -22.30 13.22
CA LEU A 47 -4.19 -21.34 14.32
C LEU A 47 -3.03 -20.34 14.40
N THR A 48 -1.80 -20.79 14.13
CA THR A 48 -0.60 -19.95 14.14
C THR A 48 -0.70 -18.82 13.12
N LEU A 49 -1.12 -19.12 11.88
CA LEU A 49 -1.39 -18.12 10.85
C LEU A 49 -2.41 -17.08 11.31
N ILE A 50 -3.52 -17.54 11.89
CA ILE A 50 -4.60 -16.65 12.35
C ILE A 50 -4.10 -15.74 13.48
N GLN A 51 -3.33 -16.28 14.43
CA GLN A 51 -2.77 -15.51 15.54
C GLN A 51 -1.79 -14.44 15.07
N HIS A 52 -0.84 -14.79 14.19
CA HIS A 52 0.10 -13.81 13.63
C HIS A 52 -0.62 -12.74 12.80
N LEU A 53 -1.65 -13.13 12.04
CA LEU A 53 -2.46 -12.20 11.26
C LEU A 53 -3.21 -11.20 12.14
N THR A 54 -3.86 -11.66 13.21
CA THR A 54 -4.59 -10.79 14.15
C THR A 54 -3.64 -9.84 14.90
N LYS A 55 -2.45 -10.32 15.30
CA LYS A 55 -1.40 -9.48 15.89
C LYS A 55 -0.96 -8.38 14.92
N MET A 56 -0.68 -8.76 13.68
CA MET A 56 -0.22 -7.86 12.63
C MET A 56 -1.29 -6.82 12.24
N GLU A 57 -2.57 -7.21 12.17
CA GLU A 57 -3.67 -6.26 11.96
C GLU A 57 -3.77 -5.20 13.06
N SER A 58 -3.68 -5.62 14.33
CA SER A 58 -3.74 -4.71 15.47
C SER A 58 -2.60 -3.69 15.46
N ILE A 59 -1.39 -4.12 15.09
CA ILE A 59 -0.21 -3.26 15.01
C ILE A 59 -0.27 -2.35 13.77
N GLY A 60 -0.56 -2.91 12.59
CA GLY A 60 -0.60 -2.18 11.33
C GLY A 60 -1.62 -1.06 11.31
N LEU A 61 -2.81 -1.28 11.87
CA LEU A 61 -3.85 -0.25 11.96
C LEU A 61 -3.52 0.89 12.92
N LYS A 62 -2.67 0.67 13.93
CA LYS A 62 -2.34 1.66 14.96
C LYS A 62 -1.04 2.41 14.69
N HIS A 63 -0.03 1.71 14.20
CA HIS A 63 1.35 2.20 14.11
C HIS A 63 1.89 2.19 12.68
N GLY A 64 1.20 1.54 11.76
CA GLY A 64 1.74 1.21 10.45
C GLY A 64 2.74 0.06 10.50
N ILE A 65 3.16 -0.38 9.32
CA ILE A 65 4.11 -1.46 9.09
C ILE A 65 5.37 -0.83 8.46
N PRO A 66 6.58 -1.17 8.95
CA PRO A 66 7.84 -0.73 8.35
C PRO A 66 7.96 -1.19 6.89
N ALA A 67 8.73 -0.46 6.07
CA ALA A 67 8.86 -0.73 4.63
C ALA A 67 9.27 -2.19 4.32
N ASP A 68 10.19 -2.78 5.08
CA ASP A 68 10.60 -4.18 4.91
C ASP A 68 9.46 -5.17 5.20
N GLY A 69 8.65 -4.87 6.21
CA GLY A 69 7.46 -5.66 6.52
C GLY A 69 6.40 -5.52 5.43
N VAL A 70 6.24 -4.32 4.85
CA VAL A 70 5.33 -4.10 3.72
C VAL A 70 5.75 -4.94 2.52
N ASP A 71 7.04 -4.98 2.21
CA ASP A 71 7.60 -5.76 1.12
C ASP A 71 7.33 -7.27 1.28
N ILE A 72 7.60 -7.84 2.46
CA ILE A 72 7.32 -9.26 2.76
C ILE A 72 5.83 -9.57 2.54
N LEU A 73 4.96 -8.75 3.13
CA LEU A 73 3.51 -8.98 3.12
C LEU A 73 2.88 -8.76 1.73
N LEU A 74 3.35 -7.78 0.95
CA LEU A 74 2.90 -7.59 -0.43
C LEU A 74 3.24 -8.78 -1.30
N ARG A 75 4.50 -9.24 -1.25
CA ARG A 75 4.94 -10.39 -2.05
C ARG A 75 4.11 -11.62 -1.71
N LEU A 76 3.88 -11.84 -0.42
CA LEU A 76 3.09 -12.97 0.03
C LEU A 76 1.63 -12.86 -0.43
N ALA A 77 0.99 -11.70 -0.27
CA ALA A 77 -0.40 -11.48 -0.69
C ALA A 77 -0.61 -11.64 -2.21
N LEU A 78 0.40 -11.31 -3.01
CA LEU A 78 0.36 -11.39 -4.47
C LEU A 78 0.93 -12.70 -5.05
N SER A 79 1.58 -13.53 -4.23
CA SER A 79 2.21 -14.79 -4.66
C SER A 79 1.21 -15.84 -5.18
N GLY A 80 -0.05 -15.78 -4.74
CA GLY A 80 -1.05 -16.83 -4.97
C GLY A 80 -0.92 -18.03 -4.03
N ASN A 81 -0.09 -17.94 -2.99
CA ASN A 81 0.14 -19.03 -2.03
C ASN A 81 -0.85 -19.08 -0.87
N LEU A 82 -1.62 -18.01 -0.66
CA LEU A 82 -2.56 -17.89 0.45
C LEU A 82 -4.01 -17.86 -0.03
N ALA A 83 -4.92 -18.26 0.85
CA ALA A 83 -6.35 -18.12 0.65
C ALA A 83 -6.75 -16.63 0.50
N GLU A 84 -7.77 -16.35 -0.32
CA GLU A 84 -8.24 -14.99 -0.62
C GLU A 84 -8.64 -14.20 0.64
N SER A 85 -9.22 -14.87 1.64
CA SER A 85 -9.57 -14.25 2.92
C SER A 85 -8.34 -13.73 3.67
N VAL A 86 -7.20 -14.42 3.58
CA VAL A 86 -5.93 -14.02 4.18
C VAL A 86 -5.33 -12.86 3.42
N ASN A 87 -5.27 -12.95 2.08
CA ASN A 87 -4.77 -11.85 1.23
C ASN A 87 -5.56 -10.56 1.46
N THR A 88 -6.88 -10.70 1.60
CA THR A 88 -7.78 -9.58 1.89
C THR A 88 -7.45 -8.94 3.23
N ARG A 89 -7.22 -9.74 4.28
CA ARG A 89 -6.84 -9.26 5.61
C ARG A 89 -5.49 -8.55 5.58
N ILE A 90 -4.46 -9.17 4.98
CA ILE A 90 -3.12 -8.58 4.82
C ILE A 90 -3.21 -7.22 4.13
N LEU A 91 -3.79 -7.15 2.92
CA LEU A 91 -3.89 -5.90 2.17
C LEU A 91 -4.74 -4.84 2.90
N LYS A 92 -5.66 -5.28 3.78
CA LYS A 92 -6.52 -4.40 4.58
C LYS A 92 -5.90 -3.93 5.91
N CYS A 93 -4.66 -4.26 6.23
CA CYS A 93 -3.98 -3.69 7.38
C CYS A 93 -2.57 -3.19 7.02
N LEU A 94 -2.21 -3.27 5.75
CA LEU A 94 -0.90 -2.93 5.25
C LEU A 94 -0.72 -1.41 5.09
N ILE A 95 -0.68 -0.69 6.20
CA ILE A 95 -0.46 0.75 6.17
C ILE A 95 1.05 1.01 6.28
N PRO A 96 1.73 1.59 5.28
CA PRO A 96 3.15 1.90 5.41
C PRO A 96 3.39 2.93 6.51
N ALA A 97 4.35 2.67 7.40
CA ALA A 97 4.80 3.64 8.39
C ALA A 97 5.74 4.70 7.77
N THR A 98 6.44 4.33 6.71
CA THR A 98 7.41 5.18 5.99
C THR A 98 7.23 5.09 4.48
N GLU A 99 8.00 5.91 3.77
CA GLU A 99 8.10 5.89 2.32
C GLU A 99 8.50 4.49 1.80
N LEU A 100 7.94 4.12 0.64
CA LEU A 100 8.15 2.81 0.02
C LEU A 100 9.26 2.85 -1.03
N HIS A 101 10.26 2.00 -0.84
CA HIS A 101 11.36 1.84 -1.79
C HIS A 101 10.92 1.25 -3.14
N GLN A 102 11.64 1.60 -4.21
CA GLN A 102 11.37 1.13 -5.56
C GLN A 102 11.29 -0.40 -5.67
N ASN A 103 12.20 -1.12 -5.01
CA ASN A 103 12.26 -2.58 -5.09
C ASN A 103 10.95 -3.22 -4.62
N CYS A 104 10.37 -2.72 -3.52
CA CYS A 104 9.09 -3.18 -2.98
C CYS A 104 7.97 -3.09 -4.03
N ILE A 105 7.82 -1.93 -4.66
CA ILE A 105 6.78 -1.71 -5.68
C ILE A 105 7.04 -2.54 -6.94
N THR A 106 8.29 -2.60 -7.41
CA THR A 106 8.63 -3.40 -8.60
C THR A 106 8.35 -4.90 -8.40
N SER A 107 8.71 -5.46 -7.24
CA SER A 107 8.41 -6.86 -6.91
C SER A 107 6.92 -7.12 -6.76
N ALA A 108 6.18 -6.19 -6.13
CA ALA A 108 4.73 -6.32 -6.01
C ALA A 108 4.05 -6.28 -7.40
N VAL A 109 4.45 -5.34 -8.25
CA VAL A 109 3.86 -5.22 -9.59
C VAL A 109 4.26 -6.39 -10.49
N SER A 110 5.48 -6.92 -10.39
CA SER A 110 5.87 -8.11 -11.14
C SER A 110 4.99 -9.32 -10.78
N LEU A 111 4.72 -9.53 -9.48
CA LEU A 111 3.81 -10.57 -9.01
C LEU A 111 2.37 -10.33 -9.46
N PHE A 112 1.89 -9.09 -9.41
CA PHE A 112 0.58 -8.72 -9.95
C PHE A 112 0.44 -9.09 -11.44
N CYS A 113 1.50 -8.87 -12.23
CA CYS A 113 1.52 -9.20 -13.65
C CYS A 113 1.48 -10.70 -13.93
N THR A 114 1.94 -11.55 -13.00
CA THR A 114 1.89 -13.02 -13.18
C THR A 114 0.47 -13.58 -13.23
N GLY A 115 -0.53 -12.84 -12.73
CA GLY A 115 -1.92 -13.28 -12.71
C GLY A 115 -2.23 -14.45 -11.77
N LYS A 116 -1.27 -14.86 -10.91
CA LYS A 116 -1.45 -15.98 -9.96
C LYS A 116 -2.48 -15.68 -8.86
N SER A 117 -2.59 -14.43 -8.45
CA SER A 117 -3.56 -13.97 -7.44
C SER A 117 -4.94 -13.74 -8.04
N THR A 118 -6.01 -13.96 -7.25
CA THR A 118 -7.40 -13.77 -7.70
C THR A 118 -7.71 -12.33 -8.12
N THR A 119 -8.70 -12.13 -9.00
CA THR A 119 -9.13 -10.79 -9.46
C THR A 119 -9.50 -9.88 -8.28
N SER A 120 -10.13 -10.41 -7.23
CA SER A 120 -10.44 -9.66 -6.00
C SER A 120 -9.17 -9.14 -5.31
N THR A 121 -8.17 -10.02 -5.15
CA THR A 121 -6.88 -9.67 -4.54
C THR A 121 -6.16 -8.60 -5.36
N ARG A 122 -6.14 -8.75 -6.69
CA ARG A 122 -5.56 -7.78 -7.63
C ARG A 122 -6.26 -6.42 -7.57
N THR A 123 -7.60 -6.42 -7.49
CA THR A 123 -8.40 -5.20 -7.34
C THR A 123 -8.07 -4.50 -6.02
N LEU A 124 -7.96 -5.28 -4.93
CA LEU A 124 -7.63 -4.74 -3.62
C LEU A 124 -6.20 -4.17 -3.58
N PHE A 125 -5.25 -4.81 -4.26
CA PHE A 125 -3.89 -4.29 -4.42
C PHE A 125 -3.87 -2.94 -5.17
N ILE A 126 -4.65 -2.78 -6.24
CA ILE A 126 -4.73 -1.48 -6.93
C ILE A 126 -5.31 -0.42 -6.00
N ARG A 127 -6.35 -0.75 -5.24
CA ARG A 127 -6.93 0.17 -4.26
C ARG A 127 -5.93 0.54 -3.16
N TRP A 128 -5.14 -0.42 -2.72
CA TRP A 128 -4.03 -0.19 -1.80
C TRP A 128 -3.00 0.77 -2.40
N LEU A 129 -2.57 0.53 -3.64
CA LEU A 129 -1.60 1.36 -4.35
C LEU A 129 -2.06 2.82 -4.49
N ILE A 130 -3.34 3.02 -4.80
CA ILE A 130 -3.97 4.36 -4.84
C ILE A 130 -3.95 5.01 -3.46
N SER A 131 -4.20 4.24 -2.39
CA SER A 131 -4.28 4.77 -1.02
C SER A 131 -2.92 5.21 -0.48
N VAL A 132 -1.84 4.55 -0.91
CA VAL A 132 -0.47 4.87 -0.51
C VAL A 132 0.29 5.66 -1.59
N PHE A 133 -0.40 6.15 -2.63
CA PHE A 133 0.24 6.74 -3.82
C PHE A 133 1.21 7.89 -3.49
N ASP A 134 0.87 8.70 -2.48
CA ASP A 134 1.71 9.80 -2.01
C ASP A 134 3.02 9.32 -1.35
N LEU A 135 3.02 8.11 -0.77
CA LEU A 135 4.17 7.48 -0.11
C LEU A 135 5.09 6.68 -1.06
N ILE A 136 4.77 6.66 -2.36
CA ILE A 136 5.57 5.97 -3.38
C ILE A 136 6.56 6.95 -4.00
N SER A 137 7.86 6.70 -3.81
CA SER A 137 8.93 7.48 -4.44
C SER A 137 8.99 7.25 -5.95
N CYS A 138 8.85 6.00 -6.39
CA CYS A 138 9.13 5.56 -7.75
C CYS A 138 7.92 5.64 -8.71
N LYS A 139 7.28 6.81 -8.82
CA LYS A 139 6.10 7.00 -9.68
C LYS A 139 6.39 6.76 -11.17
N ASP A 140 7.64 6.88 -11.59
CA ASP A 140 8.06 6.64 -12.98
C ASP A 140 7.99 5.16 -13.38
N VAL A 141 8.28 4.23 -12.45
CA VAL A 141 8.10 2.79 -12.68
C VAL A 141 6.63 2.44 -12.93
N LEU A 142 5.72 3.06 -12.18
CA LEU A 142 4.28 2.85 -12.40
C LEU A 142 3.81 3.51 -13.71
N SER A 143 4.40 4.64 -14.06
CA SER A 143 4.11 5.37 -15.30
C SER A 143 4.59 4.60 -16.54
N SER A 144 5.73 3.89 -16.49
CA SER A 144 6.18 3.04 -17.61
C SER A 144 5.23 1.87 -17.87
N LEU A 145 4.47 1.45 -16.85
CA LEU A 145 3.45 0.39 -16.93
C LEU A 145 2.06 0.93 -17.27
N TYR A 146 1.93 2.21 -17.64
CA TYR A 146 0.64 2.84 -17.96
C TYR A 146 -0.15 2.05 -19.01
N ASN A 147 0.51 1.61 -20.09
CA ASN A 147 -0.14 0.85 -21.15
C ASN A 147 -0.69 -0.49 -20.64
N PHE A 148 0.06 -1.16 -19.77
CA PHE A 148 -0.36 -2.44 -19.18
C PHE A 148 -1.62 -2.26 -18.33
N PHE A 149 -1.65 -1.26 -17.44
CA PHE A 149 -2.85 -0.96 -16.67
C PHE A 149 -4.03 -0.55 -17.55
N PHE A 150 -3.77 0.19 -18.64
CA PHE A 150 -4.79 0.59 -19.60
C PHE A 150 -5.44 -0.62 -20.30
N CYS A 151 -4.65 -1.62 -20.70
CA CYS A 151 -5.18 -2.84 -21.31
C CYS A 151 -6.10 -3.63 -20.36
N LEU A 152 -5.90 -3.53 -19.04
CA LEU A 152 -6.72 -4.20 -18.03
C LEU A 152 -8.10 -3.54 -17.80
N LEU A 153 -8.39 -2.37 -18.41
CA LEU A 153 -9.68 -1.69 -18.27
C LEU A 153 -10.89 -2.50 -18.79
N MET A 154 -10.64 -3.55 -19.58
CA MET A 154 -11.69 -4.44 -20.05
C MET A 154 -12.27 -5.30 -18.92
N ASP A 155 -11.54 -5.53 -17.83
CA ASP A 155 -12.06 -6.24 -16.65
C ASP A 155 -13.03 -5.34 -15.88
N ASP A 156 -14.32 -5.70 -15.87
CA ASP A 156 -15.38 -4.93 -15.22
C ASP A 156 -15.16 -4.70 -13.73
N LYS A 157 -14.60 -5.69 -13.02
CA LYS A 157 -14.40 -5.61 -11.57
C LYS A 157 -13.25 -4.68 -11.22
N MET A 158 -12.20 -4.68 -12.05
CA MET A 158 -11.01 -3.86 -11.83
C MET A 158 -11.12 -2.46 -12.42
N CYS A 159 -11.95 -2.27 -13.46
CA CYS A 159 -12.09 -1.03 -14.23
C CYS A 159 -12.23 0.23 -13.35
N PRO A 160 -13.09 0.29 -12.31
CA PRO A 160 -13.19 1.47 -11.46
C PRO A 160 -11.89 1.83 -10.73
N SER A 161 -11.17 0.83 -10.22
CA SER A 161 -9.91 1.03 -9.51
C SER A 161 -8.77 1.36 -10.48
N LEU A 162 -8.73 0.69 -11.63
CA LEU A 162 -7.74 0.97 -12.68
C LEU A 162 -7.90 2.38 -13.26
N CYS A 163 -9.14 2.84 -13.52
CA CYS A 163 -9.36 4.21 -13.98
C CYS A 163 -8.86 5.25 -12.96
N HIS A 164 -9.01 4.99 -11.65
CA HIS A 164 -8.48 5.87 -10.63
C HIS A 164 -6.94 5.85 -10.59
N LEU A 165 -6.33 4.67 -10.64
CA LEU A 165 -4.86 4.57 -10.70
C LEU A 165 -4.31 5.28 -11.95
N LEU A 166 -4.89 5.02 -13.12
CA LEU A 166 -4.51 5.65 -14.37
C LEU A 166 -4.69 7.17 -14.30
N TYR A 167 -5.76 7.66 -13.66
CA TYR A 167 -5.95 9.09 -13.45
C TYR A 167 -4.76 9.70 -12.70
N LEU A 168 -4.30 9.07 -11.62
CA LEU A 168 -3.15 9.52 -10.82
C LEU A 168 -1.82 9.42 -11.58
N LEU A 169 -1.68 8.44 -12.48
CA LEU A 169 -0.49 8.23 -13.30
C LEU A 169 -0.49 9.05 -14.60
N THR A 170 -1.62 9.67 -14.98
CA THR A 170 -1.74 10.33 -16.29
C THR A 170 -0.81 11.54 -16.34
N ARG A 171 0.05 11.55 -17.36
CA ARG A 171 0.90 12.68 -17.74
C ARG A 171 0.59 13.01 -19.20
N LYS A 172 1.03 14.16 -19.69
CA LYS A 172 0.81 14.60 -21.07
C LYS A 172 1.22 13.54 -22.11
N GLU A 173 2.32 12.84 -21.86
CA GLU A 173 2.83 11.78 -22.75
C GLU A 173 1.90 10.56 -22.88
N HIS A 174 1.09 10.28 -21.86
CA HIS A 174 0.15 9.16 -21.82
C HIS A 174 -1.12 9.41 -22.66
N VAL A 175 -1.43 10.68 -22.93
CA VAL A 175 -2.66 11.07 -23.62
C VAL A 175 -2.45 10.95 -25.14
N LYS A 176 -2.93 9.85 -25.71
CA LYS A 176 -2.83 9.53 -27.14
C LYS A 176 -4.22 9.34 -27.74
N ALA A 177 -4.40 9.73 -29.00
CA ALA A 177 -5.68 9.65 -29.70
C ALA A 177 -6.30 8.24 -29.68
N TYR A 178 -5.49 7.19 -29.84
CA TYR A 178 -5.99 5.81 -29.78
C TYR A 178 -6.57 5.45 -28.40
N ARG A 179 -5.95 5.91 -27.30
CA ARG A 179 -6.47 5.68 -25.94
C ARG A 179 -7.77 6.44 -25.71
N VAL A 180 -7.88 7.65 -26.23
CA VAL A 180 -9.14 8.41 -26.17
C VAL A 180 -10.26 7.66 -26.88
N ARG A 181 -10.01 7.18 -28.11
CA ARG A 181 -10.97 6.36 -28.86
C ARG A 181 -11.39 5.12 -28.08
N SER A 182 -10.42 4.38 -27.53
CA SER A 182 -10.72 3.20 -26.70
C SER A 182 -11.52 3.52 -25.44
N LEU A 183 -11.30 4.67 -24.79
CA LEU A 183 -12.08 5.11 -23.63
C LEU A 183 -13.51 5.51 -24.02
N LEU A 184 -13.70 6.16 -25.17
CA LEU A 184 -15.03 6.49 -25.69
C LEU A 184 -15.79 5.24 -26.11
N GLU A 185 -15.13 4.24 -26.68
CA GLU A 185 -15.72 2.94 -26.98
C GLU A 185 -16.05 2.14 -25.70
N LEU A 186 -15.22 2.25 -24.67
CA LEU A 186 -15.53 1.67 -23.36
C LEU A 186 -16.76 2.37 -22.73
N GLN A 187 -16.86 3.70 -22.87
CA GLN A 187 -18.02 4.47 -22.43
C GLN A 187 -19.29 4.11 -23.21
N SER A 188 -19.23 3.93 -24.53
CA SER A 188 -20.41 3.57 -25.32
C SER A 188 -20.96 2.20 -24.91
N ARG A 189 -20.08 1.25 -24.56
CA ARG A 189 -20.46 -0.08 -24.07
C ARG A 189 -20.97 -0.10 -22.64
N LYS A 190 -20.36 0.68 -21.73
CA LYS A 190 -20.65 0.64 -20.27
C LYS A 190 -21.57 1.78 -19.79
N GLY A 191 -21.93 2.71 -20.67
CA GLY A 191 -22.63 3.94 -20.33
C GLY A 191 -21.73 4.99 -19.67
N LEU A 192 -22.36 6.06 -19.17
CA LEU A 192 -21.71 7.23 -18.54
C LEU A 192 -21.18 6.94 -17.13
N GLN A 193 -20.25 5.99 -17.03
CA GLN A 193 -19.68 5.59 -15.76
C GLN A 193 -18.73 6.65 -15.20
N PRO A 194 -18.83 7.01 -13.91
CA PRO A 194 -18.06 8.13 -13.33
C PRO A 194 -16.55 7.89 -13.38
N HIS A 195 -16.08 6.65 -13.25
CA HIS A 195 -14.65 6.33 -13.30
C HIS A 195 -14.05 6.52 -14.72
N ILE A 196 -14.82 6.18 -15.77
CA ILE A 196 -14.42 6.41 -17.16
C ILE A 196 -14.40 7.92 -17.46
N LEU A 197 -15.47 8.62 -17.05
CA LEU A 197 -15.56 10.07 -17.18
C LEU A 197 -14.41 10.78 -16.45
N GLY A 198 -14.01 10.28 -15.29
CA GLY A 198 -12.86 10.78 -14.55
C GLY A 198 -11.57 10.68 -15.35
N LEU A 199 -11.29 9.52 -15.94
CA LEU A 199 -10.10 9.34 -16.78
C LEU A 199 -10.15 10.20 -18.06
N LEU A 200 -11.31 10.32 -18.70
CA LEU A 200 -11.50 11.23 -19.84
C LEU A 200 -11.30 12.70 -19.45
N SER A 201 -11.69 13.09 -18.23
CA SER A 201 -11.53 14.48 -17.76
C SER A 201 -10.06 14.89 -17.64
N ILE A 202 -9.18 14.02 -17.13
CA ILE A 202 -7.74 14.33 -17.08
C ILE A 202 -7.10 14.29 -18.46
N TYR A 203 -7.59 13.45 -19.38
CA TYR A 203 -7.16 13.47 -20.78
C TYR A 203 -7.53 14.79 -21.46
N LYS A 204 -8.75 15.31 -21.21
CA LYS A 204 -9.20 16.63 -21.70
C LYS A 204 -8.30 17.75 -21.18
N VAL A 205 -7.87 17.69 -19.92
CA VAL A 205 -6.97 18.70 -19.33
C VAL A 205 -5.63 18.75 -20.06
N PHE A 206 -5.03 17.60 -20.39
CA PHE A 206 -3.74 17.57 -21.08
C PHE A 206 -3.82 17.80 -22.59
N CYS A 207 -4.90 17.36 -23.25
CA CYS A 207 -5.10 17.49 -24.69
C CYS A 207 -6.59 17.78 -24.99
N PRO A 208 -7.02 19.05 -24.90
CA PRO A 208 -8.43 19.41 -25.06
C PRO A 208 -8.98 19.06 -26.45
N GLU A 209 -8.15 19.12 -27.50
CA GLU A 209 -8.54 18.82 -28.88
C GLU A 209 -8.98 17.37 -29.09
N LEU A 210 -8.50 16.44 -28.26
CA LEU A 210 -8.80 15.03 -28.44
C LEU A 210 -10.14 14.61 -27.81
N VAL A 211 -10.66 15.38 -26.87
CA VAL A 211 -11.87 15.04 -26.11
C VAL A 211 -12.90 16.15 -26.30
N SER A 212 -13.87 15.97 -27.20
CA SER A 212 -14.88 17.01 -27.46
C SER A 212 -15.94 17.14 -26.35
N LEU A 213 -15.97 16.20 -25.40
CA LEU A 213 -16.94 16.19 -24.30
C LEU A 213 -16.66 17.32 -23.29
N THR A 214 -17.72 18.00 -22.86
CA THR A 214 -17.68 18.90 -21.70
C THR A 214 -17.71 18.08 -20.42
N LEU A 215 -16.57 18.00 -19.73
CA LEU A 215 -16.43 17.23 -18.49
C LEU A 215 -15.98 18.16 -17.36
N PRO A 216 -16.67 18.17 -16.21
CA PRO A 216 -16.16 18.83 -15.00
C PRO A 216 -14.73 18.37 -14.66
N SER A 217 -13.84 19.27 -14.25
CA SER A 217 -12.45 18.86 -13.94
C SER A 217 -12.28 18.29 -12.52
N ARG A 218 -13.32 18.28 -11.70
CA ARG A 218 -13.19 17.94 -10.26
C ARG A 218 -13.11 16.43 -10.03
N ILE A 219 -11.93 15.93 -9.67
CA ILE A 219 -11.66 14.52 -9.32
C ILE A 219 -12.67 13.91 -8.32
N LYS A 220 -13.09 14.69 -7.31
CA LYS A 220 -14.06 14.28 -6.28
C LYS A 220 -15.48 14.04 -6.83
N MET A 221 -15.75 14.40 -8.08
CA MET A 221 -17.01 14.06 -8.74
C MET A 221 -16.99 12.64 -9.31
N TYR A 222 -15.80 12.11 -9.62
CA TYR A 222 -15.64 10.85 -10.34
C TYR A 222 -15.25 9.67 -9.47
N PHE A 223 -14.43 9.92 -8.44
CA PHE A 223 -13.85 8.84 -7.62
C PHE A 223 -14.33 8.84 -6.16
N ARG A 224 -15.58 9.26 -5.89
CA ARG A 224 -16.16 9.29 -4.52
C ARG A 224 -16.15 7.92 -3.82
N ASN A 225 -16.39 6.86 -4.59
CA ASN A 225 -16.50 5.49 -4.07
C ASN A 225 -15.18 4.72 -4.05
N SER A 226 -14.08 5.33 -4.50
CA SER A 226 -12.75 4.81 -4.16
C SER A 226 -12.50 5.19 -2.71
N LYS A 227 -13.15 4.49 -1.77
CA LYS A 227 -12.76 4.55 -0.36
C LYS A 227 -11.30 4.16 -0.34
N LEU A 228 -10.43 5.16 -0.26
CA LEU A 228 -9.02 4.99 0.01
C LEU A 228 -8.97 4.15 1.27
N LEU A 229 -8.31 3.01 1.18
CA LEU A 229 -8.10 2.16 2.31
C LEU A 229 -7.36 3.00 3.36
N PHE A 230 -7.79 2.92 4.62
CA PHE A 230 -7.08 3.52 5.75
C PHE A 230 -6.95 5.05 5.71
N ALA A 231 -7.86 5.79 5.05
CA ALA A 231 -7.73 7.25 4.91
C ALA A 231 -7.65 7.99 6.26
N SER A 232 -8.32 7.49 7.30
CA SER A 232 -8.25 8.02 8.67
C SER A 232 -6.94 7.62 9.37
N GLU A 233 -6.58 6.36 9.25
CA GLU A 233 -5.43 5.73 9.92
C GLU A 233 -4.11 6.24 9.33
N LEU A 234 -4.02 6.38 8.00
CA LEU A 234 -2.88 6.99 7.30
C LEU A 234 -2.61 8.40 7.83
N LYS A 235 -3.65 9.23 7.99
CA LYS A 235 -3.47 10.58 8.55
C LYS A 235 -2.93 10.56 9.97
N ILE A 236 -3.41 9.62 10.80
CA ILE A 236 -2.95 9.44 12.18
C ILE A 236 -1.48 8.98 12.19
N ILE A 237 -1.15 7.95 11.41
CA ILE A 237 0.19 7.36 11.35
C ILE A 237 1.19 8.36 10.77
N THR A 238 0.87 9.03 9.66
CA THR A 238 1.71 10.07 9.09
C THR A 238 1.93 11.20 10.09
N LYS A 239 0.89 11.67 10.80
CA LYS A 239 1.05 12.71 11.84
C LYS A 239 1.94 12.26 13.00
N ASN A 240 1.76 11.03 13.47
CA ASN A 240 2.55 10.46 14.56
C ASN A 240 4.03 10.33 14.17
N ASN A 241 4.30 9.99 12.91
CA ASN A 241 5.65 9.80 12.39
C ASN A 241 6.30 11.12 11.96
N SER A 242 5.52 12.15 11.62
CA SER A 242 6.01 13.49 11.27
C SER A 242 6.52 14.29 12.48
N GLY A 243 6.17 13.87 13.71
CA GLY A 243 6.56 14.53 14.96
C GLY A 243 7.90 14.06 15.56
N ASP A 244 8.59 13.11 14.94
CA ASP A 244 9.80 12.49 15.50
C ASP A 244 10.87 12.37 14.39
N PRO A 245 11.86 13.29 14.28
CA PRO A 245 12.83 13.28 13.19
C PRO A 245 13.87 12.15 13.32
N VAL A 246 13.78 11.25 14.31
CA VAL A 246 14.74 10.16 14.50
C VAL A 246 14.04 8.92 15.05
N ARG A 247 13.42 8.13 14.17
CA ARG A 247 13.32 6.68 14.36
C ARG A 247 14.01 5.98 13.21
N ASP A 248 15.32 6.22 13.17
CA ASP A 248 16.28 5.42 12.44
C ASP A 248 16.26 4.02 13.08
N TYR A 249 15.36 3.14 12.63
CA TYR A 249 15.53 1.70 12.86
C TYR A 249 16.66 1.23 11.93
N ARG A 250 17.87 1.67 12.27
CA ARG A 250 19.08 0.95 11.89
C ARG A 250 19.02 -0.40 12.59
N LEU A 251 18.50 -1.38 11.87
CA LEU A 251 18.81 -2.78 12.11
C LEU A 251 20.34 -2.88 12.16
N GLY A 252 20.86 -3.06 13.38
CA GLY A 252 22.26 -3.33 13.63
C GLY A 252 22.64 -4.65 12.99
N LEU A 253 23.24 -4.58 11.80
CA LEU A 253 24.25 -5.54 11.39
C LEU A 253 25.59 -4.85 11.65
N GLY A 254 26.21 -5.24 12.76
CA GLY A 254 27.58 -4.87 13.04
C GLY A 254 28.49 -5.54 12.02
N GLU A 255 29.33 -4.75 11.36
CA GLU A 255 30.71 -5.13 11.12
C GLU A 255 31.58 -3.87 11.09
N SER A 256 32.64 -3.94 11.89
CA SER A 256 33.60 -2.88 12.16
C SER A 256 34.53 -2.69 10.97
N MET A 257 34.58 -1.49 10.38
CA MET A 257 35.79 -1.00 9.71
C MET A 257 35.96 0.49 9.97
N LYS A 258 36.96 0.84 10.79
CA LYS A 258 37.48 2.20 10.92
C LYS A 258 38.21 2.59 9.61
N PRO A 259 37.95 3.77 9.02
CA PRO A 259 38.83 4.32 8.00
C PRO A 259 40.07 4.98 8.64
N PRO A 260 41.24 4.98 7.96
CA PRO A 260 42.50 5.50 8.51
C PRO A 260 42.55 7.04 8.48
N PRO A 261 43.43 7.68 9.28
CA PRO A 261 43.51 9.13 9.34
C PRO A 261 44.19 9.71 8.08
N ARG A 262 43.54 10.71 7.47
CA ARG A 262 44.13 11.52 6.39
C ARG A 262 45.12 12.53 6.98
N SER A 263 46.39 12.39 6.60
CA SER A 263 47.43 13.39 6.78
C SER A 263 47.17 14.61 5.88
N VAL A 264 47.06 15.78 6.49
CA VAL A 264 47.02 17.07 5.78
C VAL A 264 48.45 17.44 5.42
N LYS A 265 48.82 17.34 4.14
CA LYS A 265 49.99 18.04 3.60
C LYS A 265 49.55 19.43 3.15
N ARG A 266 50.06 20.47 3.84
CA ARG A 266 50.11 21.84 3.32
C ARG A 266 50.88 21.83 2.00
N VAL A 267 50.28 22.35 0.95
CA VAL A 267 51.01 22.82 -0.23
C VAL A 267 51.27 24.29 -0.01
N SER A 268 52.55 24.66 0.03
CA SER A 268 53.05 26.01 -0.04
C SER A 268 53.29 26.37 -1.50
N VAL A 269 52.66 27.45 -1.97
CA VAL A 269 53.23 28.39 -2.95
C VAL A 269 52.78 29.77 -2.52
#